data_AF-A0A926D9R6-F1
#
_entry.id   AF-A0A926D9R6-F1
#
_cell.length_a   1.000
_cell.length_b   1.000
_cell.length_c   1.000
_cell.angle_alpha   90.00
_cell.angle_beta   90.00
_cell.angle_gamma   90.00
#
_symmetry.space_group_name_H-M   'P 1'
#
loop_
_entity.id
_entity.type
_entity.pdbx_description
1 polymer ?
#
loop_
_entity_poly.entity_id
_entity_poly.type
_entity_poly.pdbx_seq_one_letter_code
_entity_poly.pdbx_strand_id
1 'polypeptide(L)'
;MSQMSVVNMMNAMVPITRFNKGEAAKIFDEVETTGTKIVVKNNRPACVLVSPSQYEALMEMLSDYALYAEAERRMAANKDAENLSHEEMMKELGLTDADLADVEVDIE
;
A
#
# COMPACT_ATOMS: atom_id res chain seq x y z
N MET A 1 -8.13 13.54 3.29
CA MET A 1 -6.95 13.72 4.17
C MET A 1 -7.43 14.36 5.46
N SER A 2 -7.40 13.64 6.58
CA SER A 2 -7.75 14.23 7.88
C SER A 2 -6.73 15.33 8.20
N GLN A 3 -7.19 16.55 8.49
CA GLN A 3 -6.30 17.62 8.96
C GLN A 3 -5.66 17.15 10.27
N MET A 4 -4.36 16.87 10.26
CA MET A 4 -3.63 16.68 11.51
C MET A 4 -3.63 17.99 12.28
N SER A 5 -4.26 17.97 13.46
CA SER A 5 -4.15 19.04 14.44
C SER A 5 -2.68 19.33 14.76
N VAL A 6 -2.34 20.60 15.01
CA VAL A 6 -1.00 21.01 15.49
C VAL A 6 -0.58 20.21 16.73
N VAL A 7 -1.54 19.86 17.59
CA VAL A 7 -1.33 19.00 18.76
C VAL A 7 -0.90 17.58 18.36
N ASN A 8 -1.51 17.02 17.32
CA ASN A 8 -1.13 15.70 16.80
C ASN A 8 0.27 15.72 16.17
N MET A 9 0.63 16.80 15.47
CA MET A 9 1.99 16.97 14.93
C MET A 9 3.03 17.10 16.04
N MET A 10 2.73 17.81 17.12
CA MET A 10 3.61 17.90 18.29
C MET A 10 3.77 16.55 18.98
N ASN A 11 2.68 15.81 19.16
CA ASN A 11 2.70 14.47 19.75
C ASN A 11 3.41 13.42 18.88
N ALA A 12 3.58 13.69 17.58
CA ALA A 12 4.34 12.85 16.67
C ALA A 12 5.86 13.10 16.76
N MET A 13 6.32 14.24 17.30
CA MET A 13 7.75 14.55 17.32
C MET A 13 8.49 13.89 18.49
N VAL A 14 9.62 13.26 18.19
CA VAL A 14 10.51 12.60 19.17
C VAL A 14 11.92 13.20 19.04
N PRO A 15 12.41 13.95 20.05
CA PRO A 15 13.79 14.42 20.04
C PRO A 15 14.78 13.25 20.06
N ILE A 16 15.85 13.32 19.25
CA ILE A 16 16.88 12.26 19.19
C ILE A 16 17.54 11.99 20.56
N THR A 17 17.49 12.96 21.46
CA THR A 17 18.03 12.85 22.83
C THR A 17 17.32 11.79 23.67
N ARG A 18 16.05 11.45 23.39
CA ARG A 18 15.34 10.34 24.07
C ARG A 18 15.98 8.99 23.76
N PHE A 19 16.42 8.77 22.51
CA PHE A 19 17.18 7.57 22.14
C PHE A 19 18.50 7.49 22.91
N ASN A 20 19.23 8.60 22.98
CA ASN A 20 20.50 8.66 23.72
C ASN A 20 20.33 8.41 25.23
N LYS A 21 19.13 8.63 25.78
CA LYS A 21 18.78 8.34 27.18
C LYS A 21 18.29 6.90 27.41
N GLY A 22 18.32 6.06 26.38
CA GLY A 22 17.88 4.67 26.49
C GLY A 22 16.36 4.46 26.45
N GLU A 23 15.57 5.46 25.99
CA GLU A 23 14.10 5.35 25.92
C GLU A 23 13.59 4.62 24.65
N ALA A 24 14.46 3.90 23.92
CA ALA A 24 14.12 3.30 22.64
C ALA A 24 12.87 2.40 22.69
N ALA A 25 12.78 1.51 23.70
CA ALA A 25 11.63 0.62 23.87
C ALA A 25 10.32 1.40 24.02
N LYS A 26 10.29 2.44 24.87
CA LYS A 26 9.10 3.29 25.06
C LYS A 26 8.71 4.02 23.78
N ILE A 27 9.68 4.48 23.01
CA ILE A 27 9.42 5.13 21.72
C ILE A 27 8.78 4.14 20.74
N PHE A 28 9.23 2.89 20.71
CA PHE A 28 8.62 1.86 19.87
C PHE A 28 7.19 1.52 20.32
N ASP A 29 6.92 1.41 21.63
CA ASP A 29 5.56 1.23 22.14
C ASP A 29 4.62 2.41 21.75
N GLU A 30 5.15 3.64 21.81
CA GLU A 30 4.43 4.83 21.35
C GLU A 30 4.16 4.80 19.83
N VAL A 31 5.12 4.32 19.02
CA VAL A 31 4.96 4.14 17.55
C VAL A 31 3.90 3.08 17.27
N GLU A 32 3.90 1.96 17.97
CA GLU A 32 2.89 0.91 17.79
C GLU A 32 1.48 1.41 18.10
N THR A 33 1.35 2.27 19.11
CA THR A 33 0.05 2.85 19.51
C THR A 33 -0.42 3.98 18.59
N THR A 34 0.49 4.84 18.12
CA THR A 34 0.16 6.06 17.36
C THR A 34 0.40 5.96 15.86
N GLY A 35 0.97 4.85 15.40
CA GLY A 35 1.26 4.53 13.99
C GLY A 35 2.52 5.18 13.43
N THR A 36 2.84 6.43 13.81
CA THR A 36 3.99 7.16 13.23
C THR A 36 4.58 8.17 14.21
N LYS A 37 5.92 8.29 14.22
CA LYS A 37 6.67 9.34 14.92
C LYS A 37 7.71 9.98 13.99
N ILE A 38 8.00 11.26 14.18
CA ILE A 38 9.05 12.00 13.49
C ILE A 38 10.20 12.25 14.45
N VAL A 39 11.36 11.70 14.16
CA VAL A 39 12.58 11.93 14.94
C VAL A 39 13.20 13.27 14.56
N VAL A 40 13.49 14.09 15.54
CA VAL A 40 14.05 15.44 15.36
C VAL A 40 15.46 15.52 15.94
N LYS A 41 16.42 16.04 15.15
CA LYS A 41 17.80 16.33 15.56
C LYS A 41 18.12 17.78 15.26
N ASN A 42 18.61 18.53 16.25
CA ASN A 42 18.90 19.97 16.11
C ASN A 42 17.72 20.78 15.53
N ASN A 43 16.52 20.54 16.05
CA ASN A 43 15.25 21.15 15.59
C ASN A 43 14.92 20.92 14.11
N ARG A 44 15.49 19.89 13.48
CA ARG A 44 15.16 19.47 12.12
C ARG A 44 14.71 18.01 12.09
N PRO A 45 13.66 17.66 11.32
CA PRO A 45 13.30 16.27 11.07
C PRO A 45 14.49 15.50 10.50
N ALA A 46 14.76 14.33 11.05
CA ALA A 46 15.88 13.47 10.67
C ALA A 46 15.43 12.10 10.16
N CYS A 47 14.34 11.56 10.71
CA CYS A 47 13.82 10.25 10.37
C CYS A 47 12.32 10.19 10.69
N VAL A 48 11.58 9.30 10.04
CA VAL A 48 10.21 8.93 10.37
C VAL A 48 10.22 7.47 10.82
N LEU A 49 9.65 7.19 11.98
CA LEU A 49 9.36 5.85 12.46
C LEU A 49 7.90 5.53 12.16
N VAL A 50 7.65 4.33 11.64
CA VAL A 50 6.32 3.84 11.26
C VAL A 50 6.13 2.48 11.92
N SER A 51 4.96 2.19 12.46
CA SER A 51 4.66 0.85 12.95
C SER A 51 4.65 -0.16 11.79
N PRO A 52 4.99 -1.44 12.03
CA PRO A 52 4.94 -2.46 10.97
C PRO A 52 3.57 -2.52 10.27
N SER A 53 2.49 -2.50 11.04
CA SER A 53 1.10 -2.50 10.53
C SER A 53 0.80 -1.32 9.60
N GLN A 54 1.26 -0.11 9.98
CA GLN A 54 1.05 1.07 9.15
C GLN A 54 1.93 1.05 7.89
N TYR A 55 3.13 0.49 7.97
CA TYR A 55 4.00 0.30 6.82
C TYR A 55 3.40 -0.70 5.82
N GLU A 56 2.89 -1.84 6.30
CA GLU A 56 2.21 -2.83 5.46
C GLU A 56 1.00 -2.24 4.73
N ALA A 57 0.13 -1.52 5.45
CA ALA A 57 -1.03 -0.86 4.84
C ALA A 57 -0.63 0.20 3.78
N LEU A 58 0.48 0.91 3.98
CA LEU A 58 1.00 1.85 2.97
C LEU A 58 1.50 1.12 1.72
N MET A 59 2.14 -0.03 1.89
CA MET A 59 2.64 -0.85 0.78
C MET A 59 1.49 -1.49 -0.02
N GLU A 60 0.46 -1.98 0.67
CA GLU A 60 -0.76 -2.49 0.05
C GLU A 60 -1.47 -1.40 -0.76
N MET A 61 -1.69 -0.23 -0.16
CA MET A 61 -2.31 0.90 -0.85
C MET A 61 -1.51 1.35 -2.09
N LEU A 62 -0.17 1.30 -2.02
CA LEU A 62 0.68 1.62 -3.17
C LEU A 62 0.52 0.59 -4.29
N SER A 63 0.43 -0.71 -3.95
CA SER A 63 0.18 -1.78 -4.90
C SER A 63 -1.16 -1.60 -5.59
N ASP A 64 -2.23 -1.36 -4.82
CA ASP A 64 -3.57 -1.12 -5.35
C ASP A 64 -3.61 0.10 -6.27
N TYR A 65 -2.92 1.17 -5.88
CA TYR A 65 -2.85 2.36 -6.71
C TYR A 65 -2.12 2.11 -8.04
N ALA A 66 -1.07 1.30 -8.03
CA ALA A 66 -0.38 0.90 -9.25
C ALA A 66 -1.30 0.10 -10.19
N LEU A 67 -2.07 -0.85 -9.64
CA LEU A 67 -3.07 -1.60 -10.39
C LEU A 67 -4.18 -0.71 -10.95
N TYR A 68 -4.69 0.21 -10.12
CA TYR A 68 -5.70 1.18 -10.54
C TYR A 68 -5.21 2.07 -11.68
N ALA A 69 -3.99 2.61 -11.58
CA ALA A 69 -3.40 3.45 -12.61
C ALA A 69 -3.19 2.69 -13.93
N GLU A 70 -2.84 1.41 -13.87
CA GLU A 70 -2.73 0.55 -15.04
C GLU A 70 -4.11 0.25 -15.65
N ALA A 71 -5.12 -0.03 -14.84
CA ALA A 71 -6.49 -0.22 -15.31
C ALA A 71 -7.02 1.03 -16.02
N GLU A 72 -6.86 2.21 -15.43
CA GLU A 72 -7.21 3.49 -16.05
C GLU A 72 -6.50 3.70 -17.38
N ARG A 73 -5.19 3.38 -17.46
CA ARG A 73 -4.43 3.46 -18.71
C ARG A 73 -5.00 2.53 -19.79
N ARG A 74 -5.32 1.29 -19.44
CA ARG A 74 -5.92 0.32 -20.38
C ARG A 74 -7.28 0.77 -20.85
N MET A 75 -8.13 1.24 -19.93
CA MET A 75 -9.47 1.74 -20.26
C MET A 75 -9.39 2.98 -21.15
N ALA A 76 -8.47 3.91 -20.90
CA ALA A 76 -8.28 5.10 -21.72
C ALA A 76 -7.75 4.78 -23.13
N ALA A 77 -6.90 3.75 -23.24
CA ALA A 77 -6.39 3.27 -24.52
C ALA A 77 -7.35 2.30 -25.24
N ASN A 78 -8.40 1.84 -24.57
CA ASN A 78 -9.29 0.82 -25.11
C ASN A 78 -10.07 1.35 -26.31
N LYS A 79 -10.21 0.49 -27.32
CA LYS A 79 -11.15 0.71 -28.41
C LYS A 79 -12.11 -0.46 -28.40
N ASP A 80 -13.38 -0.19 -28.14
CA ASP A 80 -14.37 -1.26 -27.96
C ASP A 80 -14.50 -2.20 -29.16
N ALA A 81 -14.17 -1.72 -30.37
CA ALA A 81 -14.13 -2.53 -31.58
C ALA A 81 -12.98 -3.58 -31.62
N GLU A 82 -11.96 -3.43 -30.77
CA GLU A 82 -10.84 -4.38 -30.62
C GLU A 82 -11.07 -5.37 -29.46
N ASN A 83 -12.17 -5.23 -28.71
CA ASN A 83 -12.53 -6.18 -27.66
C ASN A 83 -12.92 -7.54 -28.26
N LEU A 84 -12.50 -8.63 -27.61
CA LEU A 84 -12.84 -10.00 -27.98
C LEU A 84 -13.87 -10.57 -27.01
N SER A 85 -14.89 -11.24 -27.52
CA SER A 85 -15.78 -12.05 -26.70
C SER A 85 -15.08 -13.31 -26.20
N HIS A 86 -15.64 -13.93 -25.16
CA HIS A 86 -15.11 -15.18 -24.62
C HIS A 86 -15.07 -16.29 -25.68
N GLU A 87 -16.12 -16.44 -26.49
CA GLU A 87 -16.18 -17.44 -27.57
C GLU A 87 -15.10 -17.21 -28.65
N GLU A 88 -14.88 -15.96 -29.04
CA GLU A 88 -13.84 -15.61 -30.03
C GLU A 88 -12.43 -15.90 -29.49
N MET A 89 -12.18 -15.54 -28.23
CA MET A 89 -10.90 -15.82 -27.55
C MET A 89 -10.65 -17.33 -27.42
N MET A 90 -11.64 -18.11 -27.00
CA MET A 90 -11.54 -19.57 -26.91
C MET A 90 -11.23 -20.20 -28.26
N LYS A 91 -11.93 -19.75 -29.32
CA LYS A 91 -11.69 -20.21 -30.69
C LYS A 91 -10.28 -19.85 -31.19
N GLU A 92 -9.79 -18.64 -30.90
CA GLU A 92 -8.46 -18.20 -31.30
C GLU A 92 -7.35 -19.01 -30.62
N LEU A 93 -7.54 -19.34 -29.33
CA LEU A 93 -6.63 -20.18 -28.56
C LEU A 93 -6.77 -21.69 -28.86
N GLY A 94 -7.78 -22.08 -29.63
CA GLY A 94 -8.06 -23.48 -29.96
C GLY A 94 -8.57 -24.30 -28.76
N LEU A 95 -9.20 -23.64 -27.79
CA LEU A 95 -9.73 -24.24 -26.58
C LEU A 95 -11.22 -24.52 -26.70
N THR A 96 -11.67 -25.59 -26.07
CA THR A 96 -13.08 -25.97 -25.92
C THR A 96 -13.48 -25.94 -24.45
N ASP A 97 -14.78 -25.88 -24.17
CA ASP A 97 -15.28 -25.90 -22.79
C ASP A 97 -14.87 -27.18 -22.04
N ALA A 98 -14.71 -28.29 -22.76
CA ALA A 98 -14.25 -29.55 -22.18
C ALA A 98 -12.79 -29.46 -21.69
N ASP A 99 -11.96 -28.67 -22.36
CA ASP A 99 -10.56 -28.46 -21.96
C ASP A 99 -10.44 -27.68 -20.64
N LEU A 100 -11.47 -26.89 -20.30
CA LEU A 100 -11.53 -26.11 -19.05
C LEU A 100 -12.21 -26.87 -17.90
N ALA A 101 -13.06 -27.87 -18.21
CA ALA A 101 -13.90 -28.54 -17.22
C ALA A 101 -13.12 -29.27 -16.12
N ASP A 102 -11.93 -29.78 -16.45
CA ASP A 102 -11.05 -30.52 -15.51
C ASP A 102 -9.99 -29.62 -14.85
N VAL A 103 -10.03 -28.30 -15.09
CA VAL A 103 -9.11 -27.35 -14.46
C VAL A 103 -9.67 -26.91 -13.11
N GLU A 104 -9.10 -27.45 -12.04
CA GLU A 104 -9.32 -26.93 -10.69
C GLU A 104 -8.61 -25.59 -10.55
N VAL A 105 -9.39 -24.52 -10.41
CA VAL A 105 -8.87 -23.18 -10.13
C VAL A 105 -8.99 -22.94 -8.62
N ASP A 106 -7.86 -23.04 -7.91
CA ASP A 106 -7.78 -22.54 -6.55
C ASP A 106 -7.75 -21.02 -6.59
N ILE A 107 -8.86 -20.41 -6.18
CA ILE A 107 -8.95 -18.97 -5.96
C ILE A 107 -8.82 -18.78 -4.44
N GLU A 108 -7.66 -18.29 -4.01
CA GLU A 108 -7.43 -17.82 -2.63
C GLU A 108 -8.24 -16.55 -2.32
#